data_AF-A0A962Q5K1-F1
#
_entry.id   AF-A0A962Q5K1-F1
#
_cell.length_a   1.000
_cell.length_b   1.000
_cell.length_c   1.000
_cell.angle_alpha   90.00
_cell.angle_beta   90.00
_cell.angle_gamma   90.00
#
_symmetry.space_group_name_H-M   'P 1'
#
loop_
_entity.id
_entity.type
_entity.pdbx_description
1 polymer ?
#
loop_
_entity_poly.entity_id
_entity_poly.type
_entity_poly.pdbx_seq_one_letter_code
_entity_poly.pdbx_strand_id
1 'polypeptide(L)' 'QFDVTRERIRQIEAKALRKLRHPTRSDYLRSFLDET' A
#
# COMPACT_ATOMS: atom_id res chain seq x y z
N GLN A 1 3.21 4.00 -19.56
CA GLN A 1 4.37 3.74 -18.69
C GLN A 1 4.73 5.05 -18.01
N PHE A 2 4.91 5.10 -16.69
CA PHE A 2 5.27 6.34 -16.01
C PHE A 2 6.74 6.67 -16.30
N ASP A 3 7.02 7.92 -16.67
CA ASP A 3 8.35 8.41 -17.03
C ASP A 3 9.18 8.77 -15.78
N VAL A 4 9.19 7.84 -14.82
CA VAL A 4 9.80 8.02 -13.49
C VAL A 4 10.82 6.92 -13.23
N THR A 5 11.83 7.24 -12.42
CA THR A 5 12.88 6.27 -12.08
C THR A 5 12.34 5.12 -11.24
N ARG A 6 12.99 3.95 -11.29
CA ARG A 6 12.66 2.80 -10.44
C ARG A 6 12.66 3.14 -8.96
N GLU A 7 13.62 3.96 -8.53
CA GLU A 7 13.69 4.40 -7.15
C GLU A 7 12.50 5.30 -6.76
N ARG A 8 12.05 6.14 -7.69
CA ARG A 8 10.84 6.94 -7.47
C ARG A 8 9.60 6.06 -7.29
N ILE A 9 9.48 4.97 -8.04
CA ILE A 9 8.39 4.00 -7.89
C ILE A 9 8.43 3.36 -6.49
N ARG A 10 9.60 2.89 -6.05
CA ARG A 10 9.78 2.30 -4.70
C ARG A 10 9.41 3.26 -3.58
N GLN A 11 9.81 4.52 -3.69
CA GLN A 11 9.45 5.55 -2.70
C GLN A 11 7.93 5.76 -2.62
N ILE A 12 7.24 5.77 -3.77
CA ILE A 12 5.79 5.91 -3.84
C ILE A 12 5.12 4.69 -3.21
N GLU A 13 5.58 3.47 -3.52
CA GLU A 13 5.09 2.22 -2.93
C GLU A 13 5.25 2.22 -1.40
N ALA A 14 6.44 2.52 -0.88
CA ALA A 14 6.69 2.57 0.55
C ALA A 14 5.76 3.58 1.25
N LYS A 15 5.56 4.76 0.65
CA LYS A 15 4.65 5.79 1.17
C LYS A 15 3.18 5.33 1.13
N ALA A 16 2.78 4.62 0.07
CA ALA A 16 1.43 4.09 -0.09
C ALA A 16 1.14 2.97 0.91
N LEU A 17 2.04 1.99 1.04
CA LEU A 17 1.95 0.91 2.02
C LEU A 17 1.85 1.45 3.44
N ARG A 18 2.65 2.46 3.81
CA ARG A 18 2.55 3.12 5.12
C ARG A 18 1.15 3.71 5.36
N LYS A 19 0.52 4.31 4.35
CA LYS A 19 -0.85 4.82 4.45
C LYS A 19 -1.87 3.70 4.61
N LEU A 20 -1.73 2.61 3.85
CA LEU A 20 -2.65 1.48 3.88
C LEU A 20 -2.59 0.70 5.19
N ARG A 21 -1.46 0.70 5.91
CA ARG A 21 -1.32 0.05 7.22
C ARG A 21 -2.03 0.80 8.36
N HIS A 22 -2.41 2.06 8.17
CA HIS A 22 -3.12 2.84 9.19
C HIS A 22 -4.51 2.22 9.48
N PRO A 23 -4.94 2.07 10.75
CA PRO A 23 -6.15 1.34 11.15
C PRO A 23 -7.38 1.73 10.35
N THR A 24 -7.66 3.03 10.20
CA THR A 24 -8.81 3.50 9.42
C THR A 24 -8.87 3.02 7.96
N ARG A 25 -7.75 2.59 7.38
CA ARG A 25 -7.70 2.00 6.02
C ARG A 25 -7.48 0.49 6.05
N SER A 26 -6.70 -0.01 6.99
CA SER A 26 -6.41 -1.44 7.09
C SER A 26 -7.58 -2.23 7.64
N ASP A 27 -8.46 -1.66 8.47
CA ASP A 27 -9.59 -2.38 9.07
C ASP A 27 -10.59 -2.88 8.01
N TYR A 28 -10.85 -2.09 6.97
CA TYR A 28 -11.65 -2.55 5.82
C TYR A 28 -10.95 -3.70 5.08
N LEU A 29 -9.64 -3.58 4.86
CA LEU A 29 -8.84 -4.56 4.12
C LEU A 29 -8.60 -5.86 4.90
N ARG A 30 -8.57 -5.80 6.23
CA ARG A 30 -8.37 -6.96 7.11
C ARG A 30 -9.49 -7.99 6.96
N SER A 31 -10.73 -7.55 6.72
CA SER A 31 -11.86 -8.46 6.50
C SER A 31 -11.71 -9.35 5.25
N PHE A 32 -10.84 -8.97 4.32
CA PHE A 32 -10.53 -9.76 3.12
C PHE A 32 -9.33 -10.71 3.32
N LEU A 33 -8.66 -10.65 4.47
CA LEU A 33 -7.53 -11.51 4.83
C LEU A 33 -7.96 -12.72 5.67
N ASP A 34 -9.26 -12.87 5.94
CA ASP A 34 -9.81 -14.11 6.51
C ASP A 34 -9.68 -15.22 5.45
N GLU A 35 -8.54 -15.93 5.51
CA GLU A 35 -8.30 -17.18 4.81
C GLU A 35 -8.93 -18.32 5.61
N THR A 36 -9.76 -19.12 4.93
CA THR A 36 -10.16 -20.48 5.35
C THR A 36 -8.97 -21.32 5.79
#